data_AF-A0A6G1IC18-F1
#
_entry.id   AF-A0A6G1IC18-F1
#
_cell.length_a   1.000
_cell.length_b   1.000
_cell.length_c   1.000
_cell.angle_alpha   90.00
_cell.angle_beta   90.00
_cell.angle_gamma   90.00
#
_symmetry.space_group_name_H-M   'P 1'
#
loop_
_entity.id
_entity.type
_entity.pdbx_description
1 polymer ?
#
loop_
_entity_poly.entity_id
_entity_poly.type
_entity_poly.pdbx_seq_one_letter_code
_entity_poly.pdbx_strand_id
1 'polypeptide(L)'
;MFGHSRIVYFAAFLALLAPALADVYRMDFRSPAEIQDDEGFVARDPDGDGSVIEHVKNKLGDDDPWISTTTDYSVAKGGALSPSEVYVYYISENGIKFVDTIQAFKDAGEEHPSPGEKEWSVRGKIDWDSIIKWDVIKRGKVIKTVTRDDFEDGEEDDDKKRSVPLVRSVKFRA
;
A
#
# COMPACT_ATOMS: atom_id res chain seq x y z
N MET A 1 3.88 -51.91 12.42
CA MET A 1 3.29 -50.97 11.45
C MET A 1 2.99 -49.68 12.19
N PHE A 2 3.86 -48.67 12.10
CA PHE A 2 3.62 -47.36 12.71
C PHE A 2 3.07 -46.41 11.63
N GLY A 3 1.77 -46.13 11.74
CA GLY A 3 1.05 -45.22 10.85
C GLY A 3 1.57 -43.79 11.04
N HIS A 4 2.13 -43.23 9.98
CA HIS A 4 2.52 -41.84 9.93
C HIS A 4 1.24 -41.00 9.87
N SER A 5 0.92 -40.36 10.99
CA SER A 5 -0.35 -39.66 11.22
C SER A 5 -0.44 -38.41 10.36
N ARG A 6 -1.54 -38.30 9.60
CA ARG A 6 -1.90 -37.20 8.67
C ARG A 6 -2.06 -35.82 9.34
N ILE A 7 -1.79 -35.71 10.64
CA ILE A 7 -1.98 -34.52 11.47
C ILE A 7 -0.89 -33.45 11.20
N VAL A 8 0.29 -33.84 10.72
CA VAL A 8 1.41 -32.89 10.49
C VAL A 8 1.15 -31.95 9.30
N TYR A 9 0.33 -32.35 8.32
CA TYR A 9 0.05 -31.52 7.13
C TYR A 9 -0.96 -30.38 7.39
N PHE A 10 -1.80 -30.48 8.42
CA PHE A 10 -2.83 -29.46 8.69
C PHE A 10 -2.27 -28.22 9.40
N ALA A 11 -1.21 -28.38 10.20
CA ALA A 11 -0.56 -27.27 10.91
C ALA A 11 0.31 -26.40 9.98
N ALA A 12 0.91 -26.97 8.94
CA ALA A 12 1.69 -26.23 7.95
C ALA A 12 0.82 -25.30 7.07
N PHE A 13 -0.45 -25.67 6.84
CA PHE A 13 -1.39 -24.86 6.06
C PHE A 13 -1.95 -23.66 6.84
N LEU A 14 -2.10 -23.79 8.17
CA LEU A 14 -2.53 -22.67 9.03
C LEU A 14 -1.44 -21.60 9.22
N ALA A 15 -0.17 -21.96 9.11
CA ALA A 15 0.94 -21.00 9.15
C ALA A 15 1.04 -20.14 7.87
N LEU A 16 0.50 -20.62 6.74
CA LEU A 16 0.43 -19.89 5.46
C LEU A 16 -0.76 -18.91 5.39
N LEU A 17 -1.70 -18.99 6.33
CA LEU A 17 -2.88 -18.11 6.42
C LEU A 17 -2.74 -17.07 7.54
N ALA A 18 -1.55 -16.90 8.12
CA ALA A 18 -1.30 -15.75 8.97
C ALA A 18 -1.50 -14.49 8.10
N PRO A 19 -2.46 -13.61 8.41
CA PRO A 19 -2.60 -12.37 7.65
C PRO A 19 -1.25 -11.65 7.71
N ALA A 20 -0.67 -11.34 6.55
CA ALA A 20 0.51 -10.51 6.48
C ALA A 20 0.24 -9.28 7.33
N LEU A 21 1.07 -9.06 8.36
CA LEU A 21 0.93 -7.89 9.21
C LEU A 21 1.51 -6.70 8.45
N ALA A 22 0.88 -5.55 8.58
CA ALA A 22 1.47 -4.31 8.08
C ALA A 22 2.59 -3.87 9.03
N ASP A 23 3.70 -3.46 8.44
CA ASP A 23 4.80 -2.82 9.16
C ASP A 23 4.58 -1.31 9.20
N VAL A 24 4.05 -0.74 8.11
CA VAL A 24 3.69 0.68 8.01
C VAL A 24 2.35 0.89 7.31
N TYR A 25 1.85 2.11 7.43
CA TYR A 25 0.60 2.58 6.85
C TYR A 25 0.85 3.84 6.04
N ARG A 26 0.10 4.01 4.95
CA ARG A 26 0.14 5.22 4.13
C ARG A 26 -1.26 5.67 3.78
N MET A 27 -1.57 6.92 4.08
CA MET A 27 -2.78 7.56 3.56
C MET A 27 -2.48 8.12 2.17
N ASP A 28 -3.34 7.85 1.19
CA ASP A 28 -3.25 8.42 -0.16
C ASP A 28 -4.66 8.64 -0.73
N PHE A 29 -4.78 9.59 -1.66
CA PHE A 29 -6.03 9.88 -2.35
C PHE A 29 -6.20 9.05 -3.61
N ARG A 30 -5.10 8.55 -4.18
CA ARG A 30 -5.14 7.63 -5.31
C ARG A 30 -5.79 6.32 -4.91
N SER A 31 -6.65 5.83 -5.79
CA SER A 31 -7.34 4.56 -5.66
C SER A 31 -6.39 3.37 -5.87
N PRO A 32 -6.77 2.17 -5.41
CA PRO A 32 -5.95 0.97 -5.59
C PRO A 32 -5.63 0.67 -7.06
N ALA A 33 -6.57 0.93 -7.97
CA ALA A 33 -6.36 0.76 -9.40
C ALA A 33 -5.29 1.72 -9.95
N GLU A 34 -5.29 2.99 -9.51
CA GLU A 34 -4.24 3.95 -9.88
C GLU A 34 -2.89 3.55 -9.31
N ILE A 35 -2.84 3.10 -8.05
CA ILE A 35 -1.60 2.64 -7.43
C ILE A 35 -1.09 1.35 -8.10
N GLN A 36 -1.97 0.45 -8.53
CA GLN A 36 -1.59 -0.76 -9.26
C GLN A 36 -1.06 -0.44 -10.67
N ASP A 37 -1.68 0.50 -11.39
CA ASP A 37 -1.22 0.96 -12.71
C ASP A 37 0.16 1.63 -12.63
N ASP A 38 0.43 2.35 -11.54
CA ASP A 38 1.74 2.91 -11.19
C ASP A 38 2.75 1.84 -10.69
N GLU A 39 2.36 0.56 -10.67
CA GLU A 39 3.10 -0.57 -10.09
C GLU A 39 3.47 -0.37 -8.61
N GLY A 40 2.75 0.47 -7.88
CA GLY A 40 2.94 0.79 -6.47
C GLY A 40 2.99 2.29 -6.18
N PHE A 41 3.58 2.67 -5.05
CA PHE A 41 3.86 4.07 -4.76
C PHE A 41 5.23 4.43 -5.32
N VAL A 42 5.27 5.40 -6.24
CA VAL A 42 6.52 6.00 -6.72
C VAL A 42 6.69 7.36 -6.05
N ALA A 43 7.91 7.66 -5.60
CA ALA A 43 8.29 8.99 -5.11
C ALA A 43 8.12 10.03 -6.22
N ARG A 44 8.13 11.32 -5.86
CA ARG A 44 7.95 12.37 -6.85
C ARG A 44 9.08 12.40 -7.87
N ASP A 45 10.32 12.28 -7.39
CA ASP A 45 11.50 12.05 -8.22
C ASP A 45 12.28 10.85 -7.66
N PRO A 46 12.02 9.62 -8.12
CA PRO A 46 12.65 8.43 -7.54
C PRO A 46 14.18 8.39 -7.70
N ASP A 47 14.71 9.10 -8.69
CA ASP A 47 16.15 9.24 -8.95
C ASP A 47 16.74 10.52 -8.29
N GLY A 48 15.88 11.30 -7.63
CA GLY A 48 16.23 12.54 -6.94
C GLY A 48 17.25 12.31 -5.83
N ASP A 49 17.92 13.40 -5.45
CA ASP A 49 18.87 13.43 -4.35
C ASP A 49 18.31 14.21 -3.16
N GLY A 50 18.84 13.92 -1.98
CA GLY A 50 18.38 14.56 -0.76
C GLY A 50 18.24 13.58 0.40
N SER A 51 18.53 14.11 1.58
CA SER A 51 18.42 13.34 2.83
C SER A 51 16.96 13.21 3.28
N VAL A 52 16.69 12.16 4.06
CA VAL A 52 15.39 12.00 4.73
C VAL A 52 15.07 13.18 5.67
N ILE A 53 16.09 13.86 6.20
CA ILE A 53 15.91 15.05 7.05
C ILE A 53 15.39 16.22 6.21
N GLU A 54 15.89 16.39 4.98
CA GLU A 54 15.41 17.43 4.07
C GLU A 54 13.99 17.13 3.57
N HIS A 55 13.67 15.86 3.34
CA HIS A 55 12.30 15.39 3.06
C HIS A 55 11.33 15.78 4.19
N VAL A 56 11.62 15.39 5.43
CA VAL A 56 10.76 15.71 6.59
C VAL A 56 10.64 17.21 6.82
N LYS A 57 11.69 17.99 6.50
CA LYS A 57 11.64 19.47 6.56
C LYS A 57 10.97 20.10 5.33
N ASN A 58 10.47 19.30 4.40
CA ASN A 58 9.85 19.71 3.14
C ASN A 58 10.73 20.69 2.33
N LYS A 59 12.02 20.37 2.20
CA LYS A 59 13.01 21.20 1.49
C LYS A 59 13.29 20.75 0.06
N LEU A 60 12.96 19.50 -0.28
CA LEU A 60 13.32 18.89 -1.57
C LEU A 60 12.36 19.29 -2.70
N GLY A 61 11.11 19.64 -2.39
CA GLY A 61 10.16 20.15 -3.37
C GLY A 61 9.83 19.10 -4.45
N ASP A 62 10.12 19.42 -5.70
CA ASP A 62 9.84 18.52 -6.83
C ASP A 62 10.87 17.40 -6.99
N ASP A 63 12.07 17.57 -6.42
CA ASP A 63 13.18 16.61 -6.50
C ASP A 63 13.14 15.57 -5.36
N ASP A 64 11.99 15.41 -4.68
CA ASP A 64 11.88 14.57 -3.48
C ASP A 64 11.84 13.07 -3.82
N PRO A 65 12.88 12.29 -3.42
CA PRO A 65 12.93 10.86 -3.69
C PRO A 65 12.28 10.01 -2.61
N TRP A 66 11.59 10.60 -1.63
CA TRP A 66 11.06 9.89 -0.47
C TRP A 66 9.53 9.76 -0.49
N ILE A 67 9.07 8.61 0.00
CA ILE A 67 7.67 8.27 0.23
C ILE A 67 7.46 8.19 1.73
N SER A 68 6.67 9.10 2.29
CA SER A 68 6.31 9.06 3.72
C SER A 68 5.33 7.93 4.03
N THR A 69 5.62 7.18 5.09
CA THR A 69 4.71 6.21 5.69
C THR A 69 4.73 6.37 7.21
N THR A 70 3.81 5.77 7.94
CA THR A 70 3.79 5.82 9.42
C THR A 70 3.65 4.43 10.00
N THR A 71 4.29 4.17 11.13
CA THR A 71 4.11 2.93 11.89
C THR A 71 2.80 2.90 12.70
N ASP A 72 2.03 3.99 12.69
CA ASP A 72 0.79 4.13 13.46
C ASP A 72 -0.42 4.37 12.57
N TYR A 73 -1.26 3.35 12.45
CA TYR A 73 -2.52 3.42 11.69
C TYR A 73 -3.41 4.59 12.12
N SER A 74 -3.41 4.97 13.40
CA SER A 74 -4.24 6.08 13.90
C SER A 74 -3.78 7.42 13.32
N VAL A 75 -2.47 7.58 13.08
CA VAL A 75 -1.90 8.75 12.41
C VAL A 75 -2.34 8.78 10.95
N ALA A 76 -2.15 7.68 10.22
CA ALA A 76 -2.56 7.59 8.81
C ALA A 76 -4.07 7.86 8.63
N LYS A 77 -4.90 7.24 9.46
CA LYS A 77 -6.36 7.45 9.46
C LYS A 77 -6.74 8.85 9.90
N GLY A 78 -5.99 9.47 10.82
CA GLY A 78 -6.25 10.82 11.32
C GLY A 78 -6.29 11.88 10.23
N GLY A 79 -5.51 11.68 9.14
CA GLY A 79 -5.53 12.55 7.96
C GLY A 79 -6.70 12.32 7.00
N ALA A 80 -7.41 11.18 7.09
CA ALA A 80 -8.44 10.77 6.15
C ALA A 80 -9.82 11.39 6.44
N LEU A 81 -9.89 12.72 6.53
CA LEU A 81 -11.10 13.48 6.87
C LEU A 81 -11.90 14.00 5.66
N SER A 82 -11.42 13.74 4.45
CA SER A 82 -12.01 14.25 3.20
C SER A 82 -13.48 13.80 3.02
N PRO A 83 -14.33 14.63 2.38
CA PRO A 83 -15.66 14.20 1.94
C PRO A 83 -15.62 13.17 0.81
N SER A 84 -14.53 13.11 0.06
CA SER A 84 -14.24 12.08 -0.93
C SER A 84 -13.65 10.83 -0.27
N GLU A 85 -13.53 9.76 -1.03
CA GLU A 85 -12.84 8.56 -0.58
C GLU A 85 -11.33 8.83 -0.45
N VAL A 86 -10.76 8.28 0.61
CA VAL A 86 -9.34 8.30 0.94
C VAL A 86 -8.97 6.88 1.34
N TYR A 87 -7.76 6.48 1.01
CA TYR A 87 -7.32 5.11 1.23
C TYR A 87 -6.21 5.11 2.27
N VAL A 88 -6.30 4.21 3.25
CA VAL A 88 -5.18 3.91 4.13
C VAL A 88 -4.67 2.52 3.77
N TYR A 89 -3.53 2.50 3.11
CA TYR A 89 -2.85 1.32 2.65
C TYR A 89 -2.01 0.71 3.76
N TYR A 90 -2.08 -0.61 3.86
CA TYR A 90 -1.31 -1.45 4.75
C TYR A 90 -0.13 -1.99 3.95
N ILE A 91 1.09 -1.71 4.39
CA ILE A 91 2.32 -2.02 3.63
C ILE A 91 3.19 -2.92 4.50
N SER A 92 3.65 -4.03 3.92
CA SER A 92 4.61 -4.94 4.54
C SER A 92 6.05 -4.63 4.10
N GLU A 93 7.01 -4.99 4.94
CA GLU A 93 8.45 -4.91 4.69
C GLU A 93 8.89 -6.06 3.78
N ASN A 94 8.42 -6.05 2.53
CA ASN A 94 8.82 -7.04 1.53
C ASN A 94 10.11 -6.61 0.82
N GLY A 95 11.22 -6.59 1.55
CA GLY A 95 12.53 -6.16 1.03
C GLY A 95 12.69 -4.64 0.90
N ILE A 96 11.69 -3.87 1.35
CA ILE A 96 11.75 -2.41 1.45
C ILE A 96 12.70 -2.02 2.57
N LYS A 97 13.60 -1.07 2.30
CA LYS A 97 14.42 -0.46 3.34
C LYS A 97 13.73 0.81 3.87
N PHE A 98 13.12 0.69 5.04
CA PHE A 98 12.59 1.85 5.76
C PHE A 98 13.69 2.64 6.46
N VAL A 99 13.52 3.96 6.52
CA VAL A 99 14.35 4.88 7.29
C VAL A 99 13.50 5.51 8.38
N ASP A 100 13.81 5.20 9.63
CA ASP A 100 13.20 5.84 10.80
C ASP A 100 13.66 7.31 10.87
N THR A 101 12.72 8.23 10.67
CA THR A 101 13.02 9.66 10.60
C THR A 101 13.41 10.22 11.97
N ILE A 102 12.76 9.76 13.05
CA ILE A 102 13.08 10.18 14.42
C ILE A 102 14.52 9.80 14.76
N GLN A 103 14.92 8.59 14.42
CA GLN A 103 16.28 8.13 14.64
C GLN A 103 17.28 8.89 13.76
N ALA A 104 16.95 9.17 12.49
CA ALA A 104 17.80 9.98 11.60
C ALA A 104 18.06 11.39 12.15
N PHE A 105 17.02 12.08 12.66
CA PHE A 105 17.18 13.39 13.30
C PHE A 105 18.01 13.32 14.59
N LYS A 106 17.77 12.30 15.41
CA LYS A 106 18.56 12.06 16.63
C LYS A 106 20.03 11.85 16.31
N ASP A 107 20.36 11.06 15.29
CA ASP A 107 21.74 10.81 14.86
C ASP A 107 22.42 12.05 14.28
N ALA A 108 21.65 12.94 13.65
CA ALA A 108 22.12 14.25 13.20
C ALA A 108 22.25 15.29 14.33
N GLY A 109 21.79 14.97 15.55
CA GLY A 109 21.75 15.92 16.67
C GLY A 109 20.75 17.05 16.46
N GLU A 110 19.69 16.80 15.68
CA GLU A 110 18.65 17.77 15.33
C GLU A 110 17.30 17.42 15.96
N GLU A 111 16.47 18.44 16.22
CA GLU A 111 15.10 18.24 16.70
C GLU A 111 14.18 17.86 15.53
N HIS A 112 13.44 16.76 15.67
CA HIS A 112 12.46 16.33 14.69
C HIS A 112 11.22 17.26 14.75
N PRO A 113 10.75 17.84 13.63
CA PRO A 113 9.64 18.79 13.66
C PRO A 113 8.29 18.14 14.01
N SER A 114 8.08 16.89 13.60
CA SER A 114 6.81 16.16 13.77
C SER A 114 6.97 14.71 14.28
N PRO A 115 7.60 14.45 15.44
CA PRO A 115 7.88 13.09 15.90
C PRO A 115 6.60 12.27 16.19
N GLY A 116 5.47 12.95 16.43
CA GLY A 116 4.17 12.30 16.62
C GLY A 116 3.64 11.58 15.37
N GLU A 117 4.15 11.90 14.19
CA GLU A 117 3.78 11.22 12.94
C GLU A 117 4.37 9.82 12.84
N LYS A 118 5.41 9.52 13.66
CA LYS A 118 6.10 8.22 13.69
C LYS A 118 6.47 7.75 12.28
N GLU A 119 7.01 8.70 11.50
CA GLU A 119 7.26 8.52 10.09
C GLU A 119 8.42 7.55 9.86
N TRP A 120 8.20 6.59 8.98
CA TRP A 120 9.23 5.77 8.36
C TRP A 120 9.20 6.07 6.86
N SER A 121 10.29 6.59 6.29
CA SER A 121 10.31 6.99 4.88
C SER A 121 10.99 5.92 4.03
N VAL A 122 10.52 5.76 2.79
CA VAL A 122 11.08 4.85 1.78
C VAL A 122 11.62 5.67 0.62
N ARG A 123 12.81 5.34 0.12
CA ARG A 123 13.36 6.00 -1.07
C ARG A 123 12.91 5.31 -2.36
N GLY A 124 12.54 6.08 -3.37
CA GLY A 124 12.27 5.62 -4.72
C GLY A 124 10.86 5.05 -4.89
N LYS A 125 10.65 3.78 -4.54
CA LYS A 125 9.41 3.05 -4.83
C LYS A 125 9.02 2.09 -3.70
N ILE A 126 7.72 1.94 -3.48
CA ILE A 126 7.09 0.85 -2.74
C ILE A 126 6.29 0.06 -3.77
N ASP A 127 6.72 -1.15 -4.09
CA ASP A 127 6.04 -1.96 -5.11
C ASP A 127 4.62 -2.37 -4.68
N TRP A 128 3.73 -2.52 -5.66
CA TRP A 128 2.37 -3.02 -5.47
C TRP A 128 2.32 -4.31 -4.63
N ASP A 129 3.30 -5.20 -4.83
CA ASP A 129 3.44 -6.46 -4.10
C ASP A 129 3.66 -6.30 -2.59
N SER A 130 4.05 -5.11 -2.13
CA SER A 130 4.20 -4.80 -0.71
C SER A 130 2.90 -4.28 -0.06
N ILE A 131 1.89 -3.96 -0.86
CA ILE A 131 0.57 -3.53 -0.38
C ILE A 131 -0.28 -4.77 -0.14
N ILE A 132 -0.73 -4.96 1.10
CA ILE A 132 -1.45 -6.19 1.50
C ILE A 132 -2.97 -5.99 1.54
N LYS A 133 -3.42 -4.78 1.87
CA LYS A 133 -4.84 -4.39 1.94
C LYS A 133 -4.95 -2.88 2.10
N TRP A 134 -6.16 -2.36 2.03
CA TRP A 134 -6.45 -0.97 2.35
C TRP A 134 -7.84 -0.80 2.96
N ASP A 135 -7.95 0.26 3.77
CA ASP A 135 -9.22 0.77 4.22
C ASP A 135 -9.66 1.92 3.30
N VAL A 136 -10.88 1.83 2.79
CA VAL A 136 -11.57 2.95 2.15
C VAL A 136 -12.25 3.76 3.25
N ILE A 137 -11.88 5.03 3.34
CA ILE A 137 -12.35 5.96 4.36
C ILE A 137 -13.07 7.12 3.70
N LYS A 138 -14.19 7.54 4.30
CA LYS A 138 -14.95 8.72 3.89
C LYS A 138 -15.37 9.50 5.13
N ARG A 139 -15.02 10.78 5.19
CA ARG A 139 -15.31 11.66 6.34
C ARG A 139 -14.83 11.05 7.67
N GLY A 140 -13.62 10.51 7.70
CA GLY A 140 -13.01 9.91 8.89
C GLY A 140 -13.55 8.53 9.30
N LYS A 141 -14.51 7.96 8.54
CA LYS A 141 -15.08 6.64 8.82
C LYS A 141 -14.61 5.63 7.80
N VAL A 142 -14.11 4.49 8.28
CA VAL A 142 -13.85 3.32 7.43
C VAL A 142 -15.21 2.82 6.92
N ILE A 143 -15.35 2.75 5.60
CA ILE A 143 -16.58 2.28 4.93
C ILE A 143 -16.39 0.88 4.33
N LYS A 144 -15.15 0.51 3.98
CA LYS A 144 -14.80 -0.80 3.43
C LYS A 144 -13.34 -1.10 3.73
N THR A 145 -13.02 -2.37 3.93
CA THR A 145 -11.64 -2.89 3.91
C THR A 145 -11.56 -3.89 2.77
N VAL A 146 -10.48 -3.83 1.98
CA VAL A 146 -10.28 -4.69 0.80
C VAL A 146 -8.86 -5.23 0.85
N THR A 147 -8.67 -6.54 0.70
CA THR A 147 -7.35 -7.14 0.54
C THR A 147 -6.89 -6.98 -0.90
N ARG A 148 -5.58 -7.03 -1.14
CA ARG A 148 -5.06 -7.03 -2.52
C ARG A 148 -5.61 -8.22 -3.30
N ASP A 149 -5.57 -9.42 -2.72
CA ASP A 149 -6.08 -10.64 -3.34
C ASP A 149 -7.57 -10.51 -3.75
N ASP A 150 -8.44 -9.98 -2.87
CA ASP A 150 -9.87 -9.78 -3.19
C ASP A 150 -10.09 -8.79 -4.34
N PHE A 151 -9.18 -7.80 -4.48
CA PHE A 151 -9.23 -6.81 -5.54
C PHE A 151 -8.81 -7.42 -6.88
N GLU A 152 -7.68 -8.13 -6.91
CA GLU A 152 -7.14 -8.79 -8.11
C GLU A 152 -8.06 -9.91 -8.62
N ASP A 153 -8.59 -10.74 -7.72
CA ASP A 153 -9.56 -11.80 -8.06
C ASP A 153 -10.85 -11.20 -8.66
N GLY A 154 -11.26 -10.02 -8.20
CA GLY A 154 -12.42 -9.30 -8.70
C GLY A 154 -12.24 -8.76 -10.12
N GLU A 155 -11.02 -8.39 -10.50
CA GLU A 155 -10.69 -7.91 -11.85
C GLU A 155 -10.67 -9.05 -12.87
N GLU A 156 -10.13 -10.22 -12.51
CA GLU A 156 -10.11 -11.39 -13.39
C GLU A 156 -11.51 -11.81 -13.86
N ASP A 157 -12.52 -11.68 -13.00
CA ASP A 157 -13.91 -12.05 -13.30
C ASP A 157 -14.63 -11.02 -14.19
N ASP A 158 -14.21 -9.76 -14.17
CA ASP A 158 -14.76 -8.72 -15.06
C ASP A 158 -14.08 -8.72 -16.44
N ASP A 159 -12.80 -9.08 -16.53
CA ASP A 159 -12.11 -9.26 -17.81
C ASP A 159 -12.59 -10.52 -18.57
N LYS A 160 -12.98 -11.58 -17.87
CA LYS A 160 -13.68 -12.74 -18.47
C LYS A 160 -15.05 -12.37 -19.05
N LYS A 161 -15.72 -11.32 -18.56
CA LYS A 161 -17.01 -10.85 -19.12
C LYS A 161 -16.84 -9.92 -20.33
N ARG A 162 -15.71 -9.20 -20.41
CA ARG A 162 -15.41 -8.27 -21.53
C ARG A 162 -14.92 -8.96 -22.81
N SER A 163 -14.47 -10.21 -22.72
CA SER A 163 -13.89 -10.96 -23.85
C SER A 163 -14.90 -11.68 -24.74
N VAL A 164 -16.23 -11.56 -24.51
CA VAL A 164 -17.24 -12.10 -25.43
C VAL A 164 -17.47 -11.09 -26.57
N PRO A 165 -17.09 -11.38 -27.83
CA PRO A 165 -17.38 -10.47 -28.93
C PRO A 165 -18.88 -10.46 -29.15
N LEU A 166 -19.47 -9.27 -29.10
CA LEU A 166 -20.85 -9.01 -29.52
C LEU A 166 -20.92 -9.16 -31.05
N VAL A 167 -20.99 -10.40 -31.54
CA VAL A 167 -21.28 -10.68 -32.96
C VAL A 167 -22.74 -10.30 -33.20
N ARG A 168 -22.98 -9.03 -33.58
CA ARG A 168 -24.26 -8.58 -34.12
C ARG A 168 -24.51 -9.33 -35.43
N SER A 169 -25.41 -10.31 -35.40
CA SER A 169 -25.94 -10.90 -36.63
C SER A 169 -26.77 -9.85 -37.39
N VAL A 170 -26.20 -9.28 -38.45
CA VAL A 170 -26.97 -8.49 -39.41
C VAL A 170 -27.65 -9.47 -40.36
N LYS A 171 -28.96 -9.70 -40.17
CA LYS A 171 -29.79 -10.39 -41.16
C LYS A 171 -30.10 -9.43 -42.30
N PHE A 172 -29.45 -9.61 -43.45
CA PHE A 172 -29.95 -9.08 -44.71
C PHE A 172 -31.17 -9.90 -45.14
N ARG A 173 -32.31 -9.24 -45.33
CA ARG A 173 -33.43 -9.78 -46.09
C ARG A 173 -33.22 -9.41 -47.56
N ALA A 174 -33.33 -10.42 -48.42
CA ALA A 174 -33.36 -10.29 -49.88
C ALA A 174 -34.65 -9.62 -50.36
#